data_AF-A0A3D9C555-F1
#
_entry.id   AF-A0A3D9C555-F1
#
_cell.length_a   1.000
_cell.length_b   1.000
_cell.length_c   1.000
_cell.angle_alpha   90.00
_cell.angle_beta   90.00
_cell.angle_gamma   90.00
#
_symmetry.space_group_name_H-M   'P 1'
#
loop_
_entity.id
_entity.type
_entity.pdbx_description
1 polymer ?
#
loop_
_entity_poly.entity_id
_entity_poly.type
_entity_poly.pdbx_seq_one_letter_code
_entity_poly.pdbx_strand_id
1 'polypeptide(L)'
;MNKFTFLLIFTGACIYAQNTEDQEAIKRCRKEFNKKICLADEDKDNVPFYLDQCPKESGPAENKGCLWPDTDKDGLIDKDDACPNVAGPVENKGCPWEDTDGDGVLDKDDNCPTVPGPAHSNGCPVISCTFGYEPQIHMEKFDMDIQNIEKIYNLINKKILDNIVEIFPKKDLASRKAFFIIQYIDNKSYIDNNTPDDGTSPGYNLLITKFWNQNVLEYARKKYGKDIYLSKMLSPYNPDIYRKMIGDRSFSYMMKYYDSKTNKILITGKQKSTFEIPINILVDFITPHKIKVINYPNNSIYEYKNNSWSIVKE
;
A
#
# COMPACT_ATOMS: atom_id res chain seq x y z
N MET A 1 -54.79 -34.24 32.74
CA MET A 1 -55.86 -33.92 31.77
C MET A 1 -55.96 -32.41 31.66
N ASN A 2 -55.68 -31.90 30.45
CA ASN A 2 -56.11 -30.64 29.82
C ASN A 2 -56.25 -29.38 30.69
N LYS A 3 -55.59 -28.29 30.30
CA LYS A 3 -56.08 -27.41 29.21
C LYS A 3 -55.02 -26.38 28.81
N PHE A 4 -54.79 -26.29 27.50
CA PHE A 4 -54.22 -25.15 26.79
C PHE A 4 -54.94 -23.85 27.19
N THR A 5 -54.22 -22.75 27.39
CA THR A 5 -54.80 -21.40 27.35
C THR A 5 -53.75 -20.47 26.73
N PHE A 6 -53.70 -20.44 25.40
CA PHE A 6 -54.29 -19.43 24.52
C PHE A 6 -53.53 -18.08 24.55
N LEU A 7 -52.57 -17.99 23.64
CA LEU A 7 -52.03 -16.78 23.05
C LEU A 7 -53.16 -16.09 22.26
N LEU A 8 -53.60 -14.88 22.65
CA LEU A 8 -54.50 -14.05 21.83
C LEU A 8 -54.24 -12.54 22.04
N ILE A 9 -53.56 -11.98 21.03
CA ILE A 9 -53.92 -10.76 20.31
C ILE A 9 -53.93 -9.43 21.09
N PHE A 10 -52.83 -8.70 20.95
CA PHE A 10 -52.76 -7.24 21.05
C PHE A 10 -52.66 -6.64 19.64
N THR A 11 -53.70 -6.77 18.81
CA THR A 11 -53.75 -6.17 17.45
C THR A 11 -54.99 -5.32 17.19
N GLY A 12 -55.67 -4.83 18.23
CA GLY A 12 -56.96 -4.13 18.09
C GLY A 12 -56.94 -2.61 18.13
N ALA A 13 -55.82 -1.96 18.52
CA ALA A 13 -55.84 -0.52 18.79
C ALA A 13 -55.60 0.38 17.56
N CYS A 14 -54.85 -0.07 16.55
CA CYS A 14 -54.49 0.80 15.43
C CYS A 14 -55.62 0.99 14.40
N ILE A 15 -56.52 0.02 14.25
CA ILE A 15 -57.54 0.04 13.18
C ILE A 15 -58.69 1.02 13.46
N TYR A 16 -58.96 1.34 14.74
CA TYR A 16 -60.06 2.26 15.10
C TYR A 16 -59.71 3.73 14.85
N ALA A 17 -58.45 4.13 14.99
CA ALA A 17 -58.03 5.53 14.87
C ALA A 17 -58.04 6.04 13.42
N GLN A 18 -57.55 5.24 12.47
CA GLN A 18 -57.53 5.62 11.04
C GLN A 18 -58.95 5.82 10.48
N ASN A 19 -59.87 4.90 10.80
CA ASN A 19 -61.28 5.03 10.40
C ASN A 19 -61.96 6.30 10.93
N THR A 20 -61.58 6.78 12.11
CA THR A 20 -62.14 8.03 12.66
C THR A 20 -61.58 9.29 12.00
N GLU A 21 -60.30 9.28 11.61
CA GLU A 21 -59.64 10.41 10.96
C GLU A 21 -60.20 10.64 9.54
N ASP A 22 -60.38 9.57 8.77
CA ASP A 22 -60.96 9.62 7.42
C ASP A 22 -62.41 10.13 7.42
N GLN A 23 -63.21 9.72 8.41
CA GLN A 23 -64.60 10.18 8.57
C GLN A 23 -64.70 11.66 8.93
N GLU A 24 -63.74 12.21 9.69
CA GLU A 24 -63.69 13.65 9.98
C GLU A 24 -63.16 14.45 8.77
N ALA A 25 -62.16 13.94 8.06
CA ALA A 25 -61.65 14.58 6.84
C ALA A 25 -62.72 14.71 5.76
N ILE A 26 -63.50 13.66 5.51
CA ILE A 26 -64.60 13.72 4.53
C ILE A 26 -65.73 14.65 4.98
N LYS A 27 -66.02 14.73 6.28
CA LYS A 27 -66.98 15.72 6.82
C LYS A 27 -66.49 17.15 6.59
N ARG A 28 -65.19 17.43 6.80
CA ARG A 28 -64.59 18.75 6.53
C ARG A 28 -64.70 19.11 5.06
N CYS A 29 -64.30 18.22 4.14
CA CYS A 29 -64.42 18.47 2.70
C CYS A 29 -65.88 18.77 2.29
N ARG A 30 -66.85 18.01 2.83
CA ARG A 30 -68.28 18.18 2.51
C ARG A 30 -68.90 19.48 3.02
N LYS A 31 -68.21 20.24 3.87
CA LYS A 31 -68.65 21.61 4.25
C LYS A 31 -68.42 22.62 3.12
N GLU A 32 -67.43 22.37 2.27
CA GLU A 32 -66.99 23.30 1.23
C GLU A 32 -67.32 22.77 -0.18
N PHE A 33 -67.33 21.45 -0.37
CA PHE A 33 -67.54 20.80 -1.66
C PHE A 33 -68.65 19.74 -1.61
N ASN A 34 -69.19 19.37 -2.79
CA ASN A 34 -70.17 18.28 -2.87
C ASN A 34 -69.48 16.90 -2.79
N LYS A 35 -70.27 15.85 -2.53
CA LYS A 35 -69.77 14.46 -2.38
C LYS A 35 -68.98 13.98 -3.60
N LYS A 36 -69.36 14.37 -4.81
CA LYS A 36 -68.68 13.95 -6.05
C LYS A 36 -67.27 14.54 -6.12
N ILE A 37 -67.09 15.81 -5.75
CA ILE A 37 -65.77 16.47 -5.73
C ILE A 37 -64.90 15.85 -4.63
N CYS A 38 -65.42 15.69 -3.42
CA CYS A 38 -64.64 15.09 -2.34
C CYS A 38 -64.14 13.68 -2.66
N LEU A 39 -64.93 12.88 -3.41
CA LEU A 39 -64.55 11.53 -3.82
C LEU A 39 -63.91 11.47 -5.21
N ALA A 40 -63.67 12.61 -5.86
CA ALA A 40 -62.95 12.65 -7.11
C ALA A 40 -61.47 12.34 -6.86
N ASP A 41 -60.81 11.86 -7.90
CA ASP A 41 -59.38 11.59 -7.95
C ASP A 41 -58.96 12.06 -9.35
N GLU A 42 -58.36 13.26 -9.41
CA GLU A 42 -58.14 14.01 -10.65
C GLU A 42 -56.85 13.56 -11.35
N ASP A 43 -55.78 13.31 -10.59
CA ASP A 43 -54.48 12.83 -11.09
C ASP A 43 -54.34 11.30 -11.09
N LYS A 44 -55.32 10.58 -10.54
CA LYS A 44 -55.49 9.12 -10.59
C LYS A 44 -54.43 8.36 -9.80
N ASP A 45 -54.01 8.91 -8.67
CA ASP A 45 -53.05 8.28 -7.76
C ASP A 45 -53.70 7.33 -6.73
N ASN A 46 -55.03 7.20 -6.75
CA ASN A 46 -55.87 6.46 -5.81
C ASN A 46 -56.00 7.09 -4.43
N VAL A 47 -55.64 8.38 -4.29
CA VAL A 47 -55.92 9.21 -3.13
C VAL A 47 -57.09 10.13 -3.48
N PRO A 48 -58.25 10.00 -2.82
CA PRO A 48 -59.39 10.86 -3.13
C PRO A 48 -59.12 12.30 -2.67
N PHE A 49 -59.67 13.28 -3.40
CA PHE A 49 -59.48 14.73 -3.22
C PHE A 49 -59.53 15.22 -1.76
N TYR A 50 -60.34 14.60 -0.90
CA TYR A 50 -60.46 15.01 0.51
C TYR A 50 -59.27 14.58 1.40
N LEU A 51 -58.44 13.65 0.95
CA LEU A 51 -57.20 13.18 1.60
C LEU A 51 -55.95 13.64 0.86
N ASP A 52 -56.11 14.07 -0.39
CA ASP A 52 -55.04 14.46 -1.28
C ASP A 52 -54.62 15.93 -1.06
N GLN A 53 -53.34 16.13 -0.75
CA GLN A 53 -52.73 17.44 -0.57
C GLN A 53 -52.23 18.03 -1.89
N CYS A 54 -52.07 17.22 -2.94
CA CYS A 54 -51.60 17.62 -4.26
C CYS A 54 -52.54 17.14 -5.38
N PRO A 55 -53.81 17.61 -5.47
CA PRO A 55 -54.85 17.05 -6.35
C PRO A 55 -54.63 17.09 -7.87
N LYS A 56 -53.47 17.54 -8.32
CA LYS A 56 -53.10 17.67 -9.74
C LYS A 56 -51.77 16.97 -10.05
N GLU A 57 -51.15 16.34 -9.07
CA GLU A 57 -49.82 15.76 -9.15
C GLU A 57 -49.82 14.45 -8.38
N SER A 58 -49.80 13.33 -9.12
CA SER A 58 -49.89 12.00 -8.55
C SER A 58 -48.82 11.70 -7.51
N GLY A 59 -49.21 11.21 -6.33
CA GLY A 59 -48.30 10.81 -5.28
C GLY A 59 -48.75 9.61 -4.46
N PRO A 60 -47.86 9.03 -3.63
CA PRO A 60 -48.22 7.93 -2.74
C PRO A 60 -49.20 8.39 -1.64
N ALA A 61 -50.11 7.50 -1.24
CA ALA A 61 -51.00 7.72 -0.10
C ALA A 61 -50.23 8.00 1.21
N GLU A 62 -49.03 7.42 1.37
CA GLU A 62 -48.13 7.66 2.50
C GLU A 62 -47.67 9.13 2.59
N ASN A 63 -47.66 9.85 1.47
CA ASN A 63 -47.38 11.29 1.40
C ASN A 63 -48.61 12.11 1.00
N LYS A 64 -49.81 11.59 1.30
CA LYS A 64 -51.08 12.28 1.11
C LYS A 64 -51.29 12.77 -0.33
N GLY A 65 -50.98 11.91 -1.30
CA GLY A 65 -51.15 12.20 -2.72
C GLY A 65 -50.09 13.14 -3.30
N CYS A 66 -49.10 13.57 -2.53
CA CYS A 66 -48.00 14.39 -3.05
C CYS A 66 -46.77 13.55 -3.40
N LEU A 67 -46.02 13.95 -4.44
CA LEU A 67 -44.68 13.43 -4.66
C LEU A 67 -43.75 13.80 -3.49
N TRP A 68 -42.81 12.91 -3.18
CA TRP A 68 -41.72 13.27 -2.27
C TRP A 68 -40.76 14.22 -2.98
N PRO A 69 -40.32 15.31 -2.33
CA PRO A 69 -39.31 16.17 -2.91
C PRO A 69 -37.97 15.44 -3.06
N ASP A 70 -37.21 15.88 -4.05
CA ASP A 70 -35.78 15.62 -4.24
C ASP A 70 -35.13 17.01 -4.36
N THR A 71 -34.68 17.52 -3.22
CA THR A 71 -34.33 18.93 -3.03
C THR A 71 -33.06 19.31 -3.78
N ASP A 72 -32.06 18.42 -3.82
CA ASP A 72 -30.78 18.65 -4.51
C ASP A 72 -30.67 18.00 -5.90
N LYS A 73 -31.68 17.21 -6.28
CA LYS A 73 -31.88 16.63 -7.60
C LYS A 73 -30.84 15.58 -7.97
N ASP A 74 -30.39 14.80 -7.00
CA ASP A 74 -29.44 13.70 -7.21
C ASP A 74 -30.09 12.37 -7.62
N GLY A 75 -31.42 12.31 -7.58
CA GLY A 75 -32.22 11.14 -7.95
C GLY A 75 -32.67 10.29 -6.76
N LEU A 76 -32.31 10.63 -5.53
CA LEU A 76 -32.93 10.13 -4.30
C LEU A 76 -33.92 11.17 -3.76
N ILE A 77 -35.10 10.69 -3.36
CA ILE A 77 -36.05 11.55 -2.66
C ILE A 77 -35.55 11.85 -1.25
N ASP A 78 -35.86 13.03 -0.72
CA ASP A 78 -35.37 13.55 0.56
C ASP A 78 -35.58 12.58 1.74
N LYS A 79 -36.58 11.69 1.67
CA LYS A 79 -36.85 10.69 2.70
C LYS A 79 -35.81 9.55 2.74
N ASP A 80 -35.22 9.23 1.58
CA ASP A 80 -34.29 8.11 1.35
C ASP A 80 -32.84 8.61 1.20
N ASP A 81 -32.65 9.92 1.08
CA ASP A 81 -31.36 10.62 1.00
C ASP A 81 -30.80 10.94 2.41
N ALA A 82 -29.54 10.59 2.64
CA ALA A 82 -28.81 10.90 3.87
C ALA A 82 -28.28 12.35 3.89
N CYS A 83 -28.18 13.01 2.74
CA CYS A 83 -27.75 14.39 2.56
C CYS A 83 -28.73 15.22 1.70
N PRO A 84 -30.00 15.45 2.13
CA PRO A 84 -31.08 16.03 1.29
C PRO A 84 -30.87 17.44 0.70
N ASN A 85 -29.74 18.09 0.97
CA ASN A 85 -29.43 19.42 0.47
C ASN A 85 -28.09 19.45 -0.29
N VAL A 86 -27.43 18.31 -0.48
CA VAL A 86 -26.10 18.19 -1.08
C VAL A 86 -26.05 16.94 -1.93
N ALA A 87 -26.23 17.14 -3.24
CA ALA A 87 -26.32 16.05 -4.20
C ALA A 87 -25.15 15.06 -4.10
N GLY A 88 -25.48 13.76 -4.13
CA GLY A 88 -24.51 12.69 -4.10
C GLY A 88 -24.95 11.44 -4.85
N PRO A 89 -24.06 10.45 -5.01
CA PRO A 89 -24.42 9.20 -5.66
C PRO A 89 -25.37 8.37 -4.81
N VAL A 90 -26.28 7.65 -5.49
CA VAL A 90 -27.20 6.68 -4.87
C VAL A 90 -26.43 5.62 -4.07
N GLU A 91 -25.25 5.22 -4.54
CA GLU A 91 -24.38 4.25 -3.86
C GLU A 91 -23.90 4.74 -2.49
N ASN A 92 -23.88 6.05 -2.25
CA ASN A 92 -23.55 6.67 -0.97
C ASN A 92 -24.78 7.31 -0.29
N LYS A 93 -25.99 6.83 -0.63
CA LYS A 93 -27.26 7.35 -0.08
C LYS A 93 -27.41 8.87 -0.26
N GLY A 94 -27.06 9.37 -1.44
CA GLY A 94 -27.22 10.77 -1.80
C GLY A 94 -26.21 11.72 -1.16
N CYS A 95 -25.24 11.20 -0.40
CA CYS A 95 -24.13 12.01 0.12
C CYS A 95 -22.93 12.01 -0.84
N PRO A 96 -22.22 13.14 -1.02
CA PRO A 96 -20.93 13.13 -1.70
C PRO A 96 -19.92 12.25 -0.94
N TRP A 97 -18.95 11.69 -1.66
CA TRP A 97 -17.81 11.03 -1.02
C TRP A 97 -16.82 12.08 -0.52
N GLU A 98 -16.28 11.87 0.69
CA GLU A 98 -15.24 12.72 1.25
C GLU A 98 -13.85 12.36 0.69
N ASP A 99 -12.95 13.34 0.75
CA ASP A 99 -11.52 13.25 0.50
C ASP A 99 -10.87 13.97 1.69
N THR A 100 -10.60 13.22 2.76
CA THR A 100 -10.28 13.76 4.08
C THR A 100 -8.91 14.45 4.08
N ASP A 101 -7.97 14.01 3.26
CA ASP A 101 -6.62 14.60 3.18
C ASP A 101 -6.37 15.47 1.93
N GLY A 102 -7.32 15.51 1.00
CA GLY A 102 -7.35 16.42 -0.13
C GLY A 102 -6.39 16.04 -1.25
N ASP A 103 -6.08 14.76 -1.41
CA ASP A 103 -5.12 14.27 -2.41
C ASP A 103 -5.75 13.99 -3.80
N GLY A 104 -7.07 14.05 -3.89
CA GLY A 104 -7.85 13.79 -5.10
C GLY A 104 -8.29 12.35 -5.28
N VAL A 105 -8.04 11.46 -4.30
CA VAL A 105 -8.57 10.11 -4.19
C VAL A 105 -9.61 10.10 -3.07
N LEU A 106 -10.84 9.72 -3.39
CA LEU A 106 -11.92 9.67 -2.39
C LEU A 106 -11.61 8.64 -1.30
N ASP A 107 -12.01 8.91 -0.06
CA ASP A 107 -11.73 8.06 1.12
C ASP A 107 -12.15 6.59 0.92
N LYS A 108 -13.17 6.34 0.10
CA LYS A 108 -13.63 4.97 -0.24
C LYS A 108 -12.69 4.19 -1.15
N ASP A 109 -11.85 4.89 -1.91
CA ASP A 109 -10.87 4.35 -2.85
C ASP A 109 -9.43 4.56 -2.36
N ASP A 110 -9.25 5.30 -1.26
CA ASP A 110 -7.97 5.58 -0.62
C ASP A 110 -7.63 4.53 0.46
N ASN A 111 -6.42 3.97 0.36
CA ASN A 111 -5.89 3.04 1.36
C ASN A 111 -5.28 3.76 2.59
N CYS A 112 -5.07 5.08 2.52
CA CYS A 112 -4.51 5.93 3.55
C CYS A 112 -5.31 7.24 3.75
N PRO A 113 -6.61 7.22 4.14
CA PRO A 113 -7.54 8.36 4.11
C PRO A 113 -7.23 9.59 4.98
N THR A 114 -6.05 9.67 5.58
CA THR A 114 -5.65 10.76 6.47
C THR A 114 -4.25 11.26 6.15
N VAL A 115 -3.62 10.74 5.09
CA VAL A 115 -2.24 11.05 4.70
C VAL A 115 -2.15 11.10 3.17
N PRO A 116 -1.94 12.28 2.58
CA PRO A 116 -2.15 12.47 1.16
C PRO A 116 -1.12 11.71 0.31
N GLY A 117 -1.58 11.12 -0.79
CA GLY A 117 -0.77 10.41 -1.77
C GLY A 117 -1.29 10.53 -3.21
N PRO A 118 -0.57 9.97 -4.18
CA PRO A 118 -1.02 10.06 -5.57
C PRO A 118 -2.02 8.97 -5.92
N ALA A 119 -2.95 9.25 -6.83
CA ALA A 119 -3.94 8.28 -7.33
C ALA A 119 -3.35 6.95 -7.83
N HIS A 120 -2.14 6.96 -8.43
CA HIS A 120 -1.46 5.72 -8.87
C HIS A 120 -1.00 4.82 -7.72
N SER A 121 -1.03 5.32 -6.48
CA SER A 121 -0.71 4.61 -5.25
C SER A 121 -1.94 4.40 -4.35
N ASN A 122 -3.15 4.55 -4.91
CA ASN A 122 -4.43 4.45 -4.20
C ASN A 122 -4.46 5.32 -2.95
N GLY A 123 -4.14 6.61 -3.11
CA GLY A 123 -4.11 7.67 -2.09
C GLY A 123 -3.07 7.51 -0.99
N CYS A 124 -2.41 6.34 -0.90
CA CYS A 124 -1.28 6.21 0.01
C CYS A 124 -0.05 7.00 -0.44
N PRO A 125 0.68 7.62 0.50
CA PRO A 125 1.97 8.20 0.21
C PRO A 125 2.84 7.15 -0.46
N VAL A 126 3.28 7.45 -1.68
CA VAL A 126 4.43 6.73 -2.22
C VAL A 126 5.56 6.97 -1.23
N ILE A 127 6.07 5.89 -0.64
CA ILE A 127 7.39 5.90 -0.03
C ILE A 127 8.37 6.06 -1.19
N SER A 128 8.41 7.29 -1.71
CA SER A 128 9.54 7.84 -2.39
C SER A 128 10.61 7.87 -1.31
N CYS A 129 11.46 6.84 -1.28
CA CYS A 129 12.86 7.14 -1.00
C CYS A 129 13.16 8.29 -1.95
N THR A 130 13.16 9.52 -1.46
CA THR A 130 13.28 10.71 -2.29
C THR A 130 14.46 10.54 -3.22
N PHE A 131 14.19 10.20 -4.48
CA PHE A 131 15.01 10.63 -5.61
C PHE A 131 14.73 12.13 -5.83
N GLY A 132 14.91 12.93 -4.77
CA GLY A 132 14.85 14.40 -4.80
C GLY A 132 16.24 15.02 -4.98
N TYR A 133 17.27 14.20 -4.88
CA TYR A 133 18.49 14.30 -5.65
C TYR A 133 18.61 12.91 -6.27
N GLU A 134 18.65 12.78 -7.60
CA GLU A 134 19.62 11.79 -8.09
C GLU A 134 20.91 12.26 -7.44
N PRO A 135 21.51 11.48 -6.53
CA PRO A 135 22.83 11.87 -6.09
C PRO A 135 23.63 12.02 -7.36
N GLN A 136 24.28 13.17 -7.55
CA GLN A 136 25.33 13.22 -8.55
C GLN A 136 26.31 12.16 -8.10
N ILE A 137 26.24 10.99 -8.74
CA ILE A 137 27.05 9.86 -8.34
C ILE A 137 28.46 10.29 -8.67
N HIS A 138 29.22 10.67 -7.65
CA HIS A 138 30.57 11.09 -7.87
C HIS A 138 31.37 9.83 -8.18
N MET A 139 31.72 9.67 -9.45
CA MET A 139 32.49 8.54 -9.92
C MET A 139 33.97 8.83 -9.69
N GLU A 140 34.58 8.06 -8.81
CA GLU A 140 36.01 8.12 -8.57
C GLU A 140 36.68 6.96 -9.31
N LYS A 141 37.53 7.29 -10.29
CA LYS A 141 38.38 6.32 -10.95
C LYS A 141 39.51 5.91 -10.01
N PHE A 142 39.68 4.61 -9.84
CA PHE A 142 40.75 4.05 -9.02
C PHE A 142 41.45 2.92 -9.79
N ASP A 143 42.75 2.75 -9.58
CA ASP A 143 43.49 1.62 -10.14
C ASP A 143 43.34 0.41 -9.21
N MET A 144 42.43 -0.50 -9.55
CA MET A 144 42.23 -1.71 -8.78
C MET A 144 42.95 -2.88 -9.43
N ASP A 145 43.74 -3.59 -8.62
CA ASP A 145 44.01 -4.99 -8.91
C ASP A 145 42.75 -5.82 -8.63
N ILE A 146 41.85 -5.85 -9.62
CA ILE A 146 40.54 -6.52 -9.57
C ILE A 146 40.68 -8.01 -9.21
N GLN A 147 41.82 -8.64 -9.50
CA GLN A 147 42.00 -10.07 -9.22
C GLN A 147 42.13 -10.35 -7.72
N ASN A 148 42.67 -9.40 -6.94
CA ASN A 148 42.88 -9.56 -5.51
C ASN A 148 41.74 -8.98 -4.65
N ILE A 149 40.97 -8.02 -5.16
CA ILE A 149 39.94 -7.34 -4.36
C ILE A 149 38.81 -8.28 -3.91
N GLU A 150 38.40 -9.24 -4.73
CA GLU A 150 37.35 -10.21 -4.35
C GLU A 150 37.80 -11.07 -3.17
N LYS A 151 39.08 -11.46 -3.11
CA LYS A 151 39.63 -12.21 -1.98
C LYS A 151 39.65 -11.36 -0.71
N ILE A 152 40.04 -10.09 -0.81
CA ILE A 152 40.03 -9.13 0.30
C ILE A 152 38.60 -8.92 0.81
N TYR A 153 37.63 -8.78 -0.10
CA TYR A 153 36.23 -8.56 0.24
C TYR A 153 35.55 -9.80 0.81
N ASN A 154 35.85 -10.98 0.30
CA ASN A 154 35.32 -12.24 0.85
C ASN A 154 35.60 -12.40 2.35
N LEU A 155 36.72 -11.87 2.85
CA LEU A 155 37.05 -11.91 4.28
C LEU A 155 36.13 -10.98 5.08
N ILE A 156 36.02 -9.71 4.67
CA ILE A 156 35.22 -8.73 5.42
C ILE A 156 33.73 -8.99 5.32
N ASN A 157 33.23 -9.52 4.20
CA ASN A 157 31.80 -9.73 4.03
C ASN A 157 31.29 -10.85 4.91
N LYS A 158 32.09 -11.92 5.04
CA LYS A 158 31.80 -12.99 6.00
C LYS A 158 31.82 -12.45 7.42
N LYS A 159 32.83 -11.64 7.78
CA LYS A 159 32.93 -11.02 9.10
C LYS A 159 31.73 -10.12 9.41
N ILE A 160 31.32 -9.27 8.46
CA ILE A 160 30.15 -8.39 8.60
C ILE A 160 28.87 -9.21 8.82
N LEU A 161 28.64 -10.24 7.99
CA LEU A 161 27.49 -11.13 8.14
C LEU A 161 27.47 -11.80 9.52
N ASP A 162 28.62 -12.30 9.96
CA ASP A 162 28.78 -12.97 11.25
C ASP A 162 28.49 -12.00 12.40
N ASN A 163 29.11 -10.81 12.39
CA ASN A 163 28.89 -9.77 13.40
C ASN A 163 27.43 -9.33 13.49
N ILE A 164 26.76 -9.13 12.35
CA ILE A 164 25.35 -8.71 12.31
C ILE A 164 24.43 -9.81 12.86
N VAL A 165 24.72 -11.07 12.54
CA VAL A 165 23.91 -12.19 13.02
C VAL A 165 24.12 -12.45 14.51
N GLU A 166 25.33 -12.24 15.03
CA GLU A 166 25.64 -12.40 16.46
C GLU A 166 24.82 -11.46 17.35
N ILE A 167 24.57 -10.23 16.90
CA ILE A 167 23.76 -9.25 17.62
C ILE A 167 22.25 -9.43 17.37
N PHE A 168 21.84 -10.22 16.40
CA PHE A 168 20.44 -10.42 16.05
C PHE A 168 19.74 -11.37 17.04
N PRO A 169 18.48 -11.11 17.45
CA PRO A 169 17.79 -11.98 18.40
C PRO A 169 17.69 -13.43 17.88
N LYS A 170 18.28 -14.38 18.63
CA LYS A 170 18.34 -15.80 18.24
C LYS A 170 16.97 -16.41 17.94
N LYS A 171 15.91 -15.99 18.66
CA LYS A 171 14.53 -16.43 18.43
C LYS A 171 14.02 -16.02 17.04
N ASP A 172 14.34 -14.81 16.61
CA ASP A 172 13.86 -14.24 15.35
C ASP A 172 14.70 -14.82 14.20
N LEU A 173 16.01 -14.99 14.42
CA LEU A 173 16.89 -15.71 13.51
C LEU A 173 16.47 -17.17 13.32
N ALA A 174 15.96 -17.87 14.34
CA ALA A 174 15.47 -19.24 14.18
C ALA A 174 14.15 -19.30 13.39
N SER A 175 13.35 -18.24 13.44
CA SER A 175 12.03 -18.17 12.81
C SER A 175 12.09 -18.11 11.27
N ARG A 176 10.98 -18.46 10.61
CA ARG A 176 10.80 -18.23 9.16
C ARG A 176 10.50 -16.77 8.80
N LYS A 177 10.38 -15.89 9.80
CA LYS A 177 10.05 -14.48 9.58
C LYS A 177 11.26 -13.68 9.12
N ALA A 178 12.46 -14.12 9.50
CA ALA A 178 13.70 -13.41 9.24
C ALA A 178 14.26 -13.66 7.84
N PHE A 179 14.73 -12.59 7.18
CA PHE A 179 15.41 -12.62 5.89
C PHE A 179 16.48 -11.54 5.82
N PHE A 180 17.54 -11.73 5.02
CA PHE A 180 18.54 -10.69 4.82
C PHE A 180 18.08 -9.70 3.76
N ILE A 181 18.24 -8.41 4.06
CA ILE A 181 18.18 -7.34 3.06
C ILE A 181 19.57 -6.74 2.97
N ILE A 182 20.16 -6.83 1.78
CA ILE A 182 21.45 -6.21 1.50
C ILE A 182 21.20 -4.95 0.68
N GLN A 183 21.61 -3.82 1.25
CA GLN A 183 21.38 -2.48 0.75
C GLN A 183 22.67 -1.67 0.69
N TYR A 184 22.68 -0.70 -0.21
CA TYR A 184 23.74 0.29 -0.35
C TYR A 184 23.15 1.68 -0.18
N ILE A 185 23.79 2.51 0.64
CA ILE A 185 23.25 3.83 1.03
C ILE A 185 23.95 4.98 0.31
N ASP A 186 25.14 4.76 -0.25
CA ASP A 186 25.99 5.88 -0.66
C ASP A 186 25.80 6.31 -2.12
N ASN A 187 26.17 7.56 -2.34
CA ASN A 187 26.08 8.34 -3.54
C ASN A 187 27.43 8.40 -4.27
N LYS A 188 28.46 7.69 -3.80
CA LYS A 188 29.73 7.55 -4.50
C LYS A 188 29.84 6.19 -5.14
N SER A 189 30.55 6.17 -6.26
CA SER A 189 30.82 4.96 -7.01
C SER A 189 32.27 4.93 -7.43
N TYR A 190 32.91 3.81 -7.19
CA TYR A 190 34.26 3.60 -7.69
C TYR A 190 34.18 2.78 -8.96
N ILE A 191 34.97 3.15 -9.96
CA ILE A 191 35.13 2.40 -11.20
C ILE A 191 36.62 2.13 -11.40
N ASP A 192 36.94 0.96 -11.94
CA ASP A 192 38.32 0.65 -12.33
C ASP A 192 38.71 1.50 -13.55
N ASN A 193 39.98 1.91 -13.62
CA ASN A 193 40.50 2.68 -14.76
C ASN A 193 40.25 2.01 -16.13
N ASN A 194 40.15 0.68 -16.17
CA ASN A 194 39.90 -0.11 -17.38
C ASN A 194 38.41 -0.45 -17.58
N THR A 195 37.51 0.11 -16.77
CA THR A 195 36.07 -0.11 -16.93
C THR A 195 35.60 0.53 -18.24
N PRO A 196 34.85 -0.19 -19.12
CA PRO A 196 34.35 0.36 -20.38
C PRO A 196 33.26 1.45 -20.24
N ASP A 197 32.84 1.78 -19.02
CA ASP A 197 31.76 2.73 -18.71
C ASP A 197 32.36 4.12 -18.45
N ASP A 198 31.75 5.17 -19.00
CA ASP A 198 32.21 6.55 -18.87
C ASP A 198 31.82 7.20 -17.54
N GLY A 199 31.07 6.46 -16.71
CA GLY A 199 30.62 6.89 -15.42
C GLY A 199 29.41 7.81 -15.44
N THR A 200 28.62 7.74 -16.51
CA THR A 200 27.33 8.45 -16.61
C THR A 200 26.13 7.58 -16.28
N SER A 201 26.33 6.26 -16.15
CA SER A 201 25.26 5.30 -15.85
C SER A 201 24.72 5.48 -14.42
N PRO A 202 23.47 5.95 -14.23
CA PRO A 202 22.91 6.17 -12.91
C PRO A 202 22.83 4.86 -12.12
N GLY A 203 23.24 4.91 -10.85
CA GLY A 203 23.08 3.82 -9.90
C GLY A 203 24.18 2.76 -9.90
N TYR A 204 25.29 2.87 -10.61
CA TYR A 204 26.31 1.81 -10.63
C TYR A 204 27.45 2.03 -9.62
N ASN A 205 27.89 1.02 -8.86
CA ASN A 205 29.13 1.04 -8.05
C ASN A 205 29.83 -0.34 -8.16
N LEU A 206 31.01 -0.38 -8.79
CA LEU A 206 31.77 -1.61 -9.05
C LEU A 206 32.12 -2.36 -7.76
N LEU A 207 32.50 -1.65 -6.70
CA LEU A 207 32.89 -2.29 -5.43
C LEU A 207 31.76 -3.09 -4.82
N ILE A 208 30.52 -2.59 -4.85
CA ILE A 208 29.35 -3.33 -4.36
C ILE A 208 29.25 -4.69 -5.05
N THR A 209 29.44 -4.69 -6.38
CA THR A 209 29.30 -5.91 -7.16
C THR A 209 30.40 -6.92 -6.86
N LYS A 210 31.61 -6.45 -6.53
CA LYS A 210 32.73 -7.28 -6.06
C LYS A 210 32.56 -7.71 -4.61
N PHE A 211 31.87 -6.91 -3.81
CA PHE A 211 31.59 -7.15 -2.41
C PHE A 211 30.55 -8.27 -2.27
N TRP A 212 29.33 -8.09 -2.76
CA TRP A 212 28.29 -9.13 -2.68
C TRP A 212 28.37 -10.15 -3.81
N ASN A 213 29.53 -10.79 -3.98
CA ASN A 213 29.76 -11.81 -5.01
C ASN A 213 29.21 -13.20 -4.61
N GLN A 214 29.26 -14.15 -5.56
CA GLN A 214 28.76 -15.51 -5.33
C GLN A 214 29.28 -16.18 -4.06
N ASN A 215 30.58 -16.07 -3.75
CA ASN A 215 31.17 -16.81 -2.63
C ASN A 215 30.54 -16.41 -1.30
N VAL A 216 30.26 -15.11 -1.13
CA VAL A 216 29.66 -14.55 0.08
C VAL A 216 28.18 -14.86 0.15
N LEU A 217 27.46 -14.72 -0.97
CA LEU A 217 26.03 -15.02 -1.03
C LEU A 217 25.77 -16.51 -0.77
N GLU A 218 26.59 -17.40 -1.32
CA GLU A 218 26.54 -18.81 -0.99
C GLU A 218 26.90 -19.10 0.47
N TYR A 219 27.91 -18.43 1.00
CA TYR A 219 28.28 -18.55 2.41
C TYR A 219 27.09 -18.19 3.32
N ALA A 220 26.50 -17.02 3.11
CA ALA A 220 25.33 -16.56 3.86
C ALA A 220 24.17 -17.56 3.74
N ARG A 221 23.83 -17.97 2.53
CA ARG A 221 22.75 -18.93 2.26
C ARG A 221 23.00 -20.29 2.91
N LYS A 222 24.23 -20.81 2.84
CA LYS A 222 24.59 -22.14 3.40
C LYS A 222 24.64 -22.12 4.93
N LYS A 223 25.25 -21.08 5.52
CA LYS A 223 25.44 -20.92 6.97
C LYS A 223 24.13 -20.58 7.67
N TYR A 224 23.39 -19.59 7.18
CA TYR A 224 22.21 -19.05 7.86
C TYR A 224 20.89 -19.60 7.34
N GLY A 225 20.86 -20.11 6.10
CA GLY A 225 19.67 -20.75 5.54
C GLY A 225 18.49 -19.80 5.30
N LYS A 226 18.69 -18.48 5.38
CA LYS A 226 17.67 -17.44 5.14
C LYS A 226 17.65 -16.99 3.70
N ASP A 227 16.50 -16.45 3.29
CA ASP A 227 16.41 -15.74 2.01
C ASP A 227 17.29 -14.49 2.06
N ILE A 228 17.90 -14.17 0.93
CA ILE A 228 18.72 -12.97 0.77
C ILE A 228 18.11 -12.15 -0.35
N TYR A 229 17.68 -10.96 0.00
CA TYR A 229 17.14 -9.98 -0.93
C TYR A 229 18.20 -8.92 -1.22
N LEU A 230 18.57 -8.79 -2.49
CA LEU A 230 19.47 -7.72 -2.94
C LEU A 230 18.60 -6.55 -3.39
N SER A 231 18.74 -5.39 -2.74
CA SER A 231 17.85 -4.25 -2.97
C SER A 231 18.05 -3.57 -4.33
N LYS A 232 19.18 -3.83 -4.99
CA LYS A 232 19.60 -3.08 -6.16
C LYS A 232 19.13 -3.75 -7.45
N MET A 233 18.49 -2.97 -8.31
CA MET A 233 18.02 -3.41 -9.61
C MET A 233 19.19 -3.75 -10.52
N LEU A 234 19.21 -4.96 -11.09
CA LEU A 234 20.02 -5.21 -12.27
C LEU A 234 19.32 -4.52 -13.44
N SER A 235 19.97 -3.53 -14.06
CA SER A 235 19.40 -2.90 -15.24
C SER A 235 19.35 -3.93 -16.38
N PRO A 236 18.16 -4.28 -16.89
CA PRO A 236 18.01 -5.32 -17.91
C PRO A 236 18.50 -4.85 -19.30
N TYR A 237 18.81 -3.55 -19.45
CA TYR A 237 19.13 -2.95 -20.74
C TYR A 237 20.54 -3.32 -21.24
N ASN A 238 21.48 -3.67 -20.36
CA ASN A 238 22.88 -3.98 -20.75
C ASN A 238 23.51 -5.14 -19.93
N PRO A 239 22.97 -6.37 -20.00
CA PRO A 239 23.41 -7.50 -19.16
C PRO A 239 24.89 -7.88 -19.36
N ASP A 240 25.43 -7.72 -20.57
CA ASP A 240 26.85 -8.06 -20.85
C ASP A 240 27.83 -7.13 -20.14
N ILE A 241 27.46 -5.86 -19.91
CA ILE A 241 28.27 -4.91 -19.16
C ILE A 241 28.35 -5.36 -17.70
N TYR A 242 27.19 -5.68 -17.10
CA TYR A 242 27.14 -6.25 -15.75
C TYR A 242 27.95 -7.54 -15.65
N ARG A 243 27.79 -8.45 -16.62
CA ARG A 243 28.50 -9.73 -16.64
C ARG A 243 30.03 -9.55 -16.66
N LYS A 244 30.56 -8.67 -17.51
CA LYS A 244 32.00 -8.36 -17.57
C LYS A 244 32.51 -7.78 -16.25
N MET A 245 31.73 -6.91 -15.61
CA MET A 245 32.10 -6.24 -14.36
C MET A 245 32.11 -7.18 -13.16
N ILE A 246 31.02 -7.93 -12.96
CA ILE A 246 30.85 -8.76 -11.76
C ILE A 246 31.51 -10.13 -11.91
N GLY A 247 31.91 -10.47 -13.14
CA GLY A 247 32.49 -11.75 -13.53
C GLY A 247 31.42 -12.78 -13.85
N ASP A 248 31.69 -13.61 -14.86
CA ASP A 248 30.76 -14.62 -15.38
C ASP A 248 30.18 -15.52 -14.28
N ARG A 249 31.02 -15.87 -13.30
CA ARG A 249 30.68 -16.76 -12.19
C ARG A 249 29.59 -16.14 -11.28
N SER A 250 29.82 -14.92 -10.81
CA SER A 250 28.87 -14.20 -9.95
C SER A 250 27.61 -13.79 -10.70
N PHE A 251 27.75 -13.39 -11.97
CA PHE A 251 26.62 -13.05 -12.83
C PHE A 251 25.69 -14.24 -13.03
N SER A 252 26.24 -15.37 -13.47
CA SER A 252 25.45 -16.59 -13.68
C SER A 252 24.75 -17.04 -12.40
N TYR A 253 25.41 -16.89 -11.24
CA TYR A 253 24.82 -17.19 -9.95
C TYR A 253 23.64 -16.28 -9.62
N MET A 254 23.79 -14.96 -9.75
CA MET A 254 22.72 -14.00 -9.46
C MET A 254 21.54 -14.14 -10.41
N MET A 255 21.79 -14.35 -11.70
CA MET A 255 20.73 -14.50 -12.71
C MET A 255 19.85 -15.73 -12.50
N LYS A 256 20.34 -16.77 -11.81
CA LYS A 256 19.51 -17.91 -11.38
C LYS A 256 18.35 -17.48 -10.46
N TYR A 257 18.52 -16.37 -9.74
CA TYR A 257 17.62 -15.87 -8.70
C TYR A 257 16.96 -14.54 -9.09
N TYR A 258 17.13 -14.11 -10.34
CA TYR A 258 16.56 -12.88 -10.86
C TYR A 258 15.09 -13.07 -11.23
N ASP A 259 14.24 -12.15 -10.77
CA ASP A 259 12.84 -12.05 -11.17
C ASP A 259 12.67 -10.90 -12.16
N SER A 260 12.31 -11.25 -13.40
CA SER A 260 12.13 -10.27 -14.49
C SER A 260 10.89 -9.40 -14.33
N LYS A 261 9.90 -9.79 -13.52
CA LYS A 261 8.72 -8.96 -13.27
C LYS A 261 9.02 -7.83 -12.30
N THR A 262 9.85 -8.12 -11.30
CA THR A 262 10.16 -7.19 -10.22
C THR A 262 11.55 -6.55 -10.35
N ASN A 263 12.34 -6.99 -11.33
CA ASN A 263 13.74 -6.62 -11.58
C ASN A 263 14.64 -6.76 -10.33
N LYS A 264 14.36 -7.78 -9.52
CA LYS A 264 15.01 -8.02 -8.22
C LYS A 264 15.66 -9.39 -8.16
N ILE A 265 16.68 -9.51 -7.32
CA ILE A 265 17.33 -10.80 -7.03
C ILE A 265 16.90 -11.27 -5.65
N LEU A 266 16.24 -12.43 -5.61
CA LEU A 266 15.84 -13.11 -4.38
C LEU A 266 16.51 -14.48 -4.31
N ILE A 267 17.60 -14.57 -3.55
CA ILE A 267 18.31 -15.83 -3.34
C ILE A 267 17.60 -16.61 -2.25
N THR A 268 16.94 -17.70 -2.64
CA THR A 268 16.16 -18.52 -1.72
C THR A 268 17.05 -19.31 -0.76
N GLY A 269 16.73 -19.22 0.53
CA GLY A 269 17.38 -19.95 1.62
C GLY A 269 17.02 -21.44 1.64
N LYS A 270 17.34 -22.11 2.75
CA LYS A 270 16.90 -23.51 2.98
C LYS A 270 15.40 -23.57 3.24
N GLN A 271 14.84 -22.52 3.82
CA GLN A 271 13.42 -22.36 4.07
C GLN A 271 13.00 -20.99 3.56
N LYS A 272 11.89 -20.93 2.84
CA LYS A 272 11.31 -19.67 2.35
C LYS A 272 10.80 -18.85 3.52
N SER A 273 11.14 -17.57 3.52
CA SER A 273 10.79 -16.62 4.57
C SER A 273 9.38 -16.07 4.38
N THR A 274 8.71 -15.68 5.46
CA THR A 274 7.43 -14.95 5.38
C THR A 274 7.62 -13.43 5.22
N PHE A 275 8.88 -12.98 5.12
CA PHE A 275 9.27 -11.58 4.89
C PHE A 275 8.76 -10.58 5.94
N GLU A 276 8.73 -10.98 7.21
CA GLU A 276 8.20 -10.14 8.29
C GLU A 276 9.30 -9.40 9.07
N ILE A 277 10.52 -9.96 9.15
CA ILE A 277 11.60 -9.42 9.98
C ILE A 277 12.87 -9.24 9.13
N PRO A 278 13.19 -8.01 8.68
CA PRO A 278 14.39 -7.77 7.88
C PRO A 278 15.65 -7.74 8.76
N ILE A 279 16.68 -8.48 8.35
CA ILE A 279 18.06 -8.33 8.81
C ILE A 279 18.76 -7.39 7.82
N ASN A 280 18.74 -6.09 8.13
CA ASN A 280 19.28 -5.06 7.25
C ASN A 280 20.81 -5.02 7.32
N ILE A 281 21.45 -5.10 6.15
CA ILE A 281 22.88 -4.94 5.98
C ILE A 281 23.09 -3.77 5.03
N LEU A 282 23.40 -2.63 5.59
CA LEU A 282 23.59 -1.39 4.87
C LEU A 282 25.08 -1.11 4.76
N VAL A 283 25.59 -0.98 3.54
CA VAL A 283 27.02 -0.76 3.28
C VAL A 283 27.23 0.62 2.66
N ASP A 284 28.29 1.29 3.09
CA ASP A 284 28.75 2.59 2.63
C ASP A 284 30.29 2.55 2.46
N PHE A 285 30.79 2.85 1.25
CA PHE A 285 32.21 2.77 0.93
C PHE A 285 32.88 4.14 1.09
N ILE A 286 33.61 4.33 2.20
CA ILE A 286 34.43 5.53 2.43
C ILE A 286 35.64 5.55 1.49
N THR A 287 36.27 4.39 1.30
CA THR A 287 37.29 4.09 0.27
C THR A 287 37.20 2.61 -0.10
N PRO A 288 37.91 2.11 -1.13
CA PRO A 288 37.97 0.67 -1.41
C PRO A 288 38.45 -0.19 -0.24
N HIS A 289 39.18 0.39 0.70
CA HIS A 289 39.76 -0.27 1.87
C HIS A 289 39.14 0.21 3.19
N LYS A 290 38.06 1.01 3.16
CA LYS A 290 37.41 1.53 4.36
C LYS A 290 35.90 1.58 4.16
N ILE A 291 35.18 0.80 4.97
CA ILE A 291 33.78 0.48 4.75
C ILE A 291 32.99 0.72 6.03
N LYS A 292 31.93 1.50 5.93
CA LYS A 292 30.97 1.70 7.01
C LYS A 292 29.80 0.74 6.81
N VAL A 293 29.45 0.03 7.87
CA VAL A 293 28.28 -0.85 7.91
C VAL A 293 27.30 -0.28 8.91
N ILE A 294 26.09 -0.02 8.44
CA ILE A 294 24.99 0.52 9.25
C ILE A 294 24.06 -0.64 9.58
N ASN A 295 23.87 -0.89 10.87
CA ASN A 295 22.92 -1.88 11.37
C ASN A 295 22.26 -1.34 12.64
N TYR A 296 21.17 -0.61 12.45
CA TYR A 296 20.51 0.16 13.50
C TYR A 296 20.29 -0.64 14.80
N PRO A 297 20.67 -0.09 15.97
CA PRO A 297 21.17 1.27 16.21
C PRO A 297 22.69 1.46 16.02
N ASN A 298 23.44 0.41 15.67
CA ASN A 298 24.90 0.40 15.67
C ASN A 298 25.49 0.67 14.29
N ASN A 299 26.68 1.26 14.25
CA ASN A 299 27.43 1.49 13.01
C ASN A 299 28.89 1.08 13.21
N SER A 300 29.38 0.15 12.39
CA SER A 300 30.78 -0.27 12.46
C SER A 300 31.56 0.27 11.27
N ILE A 301 32.75 0.82 11.50
CA ILE A 301 33.68 1.18 10.44
C ILE A 301 34.81 0.16 10.40
N TYR A 302 34.97 -0.48 9.26
CA TYR A 302 36.02 -1.45 8.97
C TYR A 302 37.09 -0.79 8.11
N GLU A 303 38.36 -1.02 8.44
CA GLU A 303 39.50 -0.53 7.67
C GLU A 303 40.49 -1.68 7.39
N TYR A 304 40.92 -1.79 6.13
CA TYR A 304 41.90 -2.76 5.67
C TYR A 304 43.30 -2.14 5.69
N LYS A 305 44.15 -2.65 6.58
CA LYS A 305 45.56 -2.27 6.72
C LYS A 305 46.39 -3.50 7.02
N ASN A 306 47.63 -3.52 6.52
CA ASN A 306 48.59 -4.61 6.78
C ASN A 306 48.00 -6.00 6.50
N ASN A 307 47.31 -6.17 5.38
CA ASN A 307 46.63 -7.40 4.97
C ASN A 307 45.54 -7.93 5.92
N SER A 308 44.91 -7.04 6.70
CA SER A 308 43.86 -7.43 7.65
C SER A 308 42.77 -6.37 7.78
N TRP A 309 41.55 -6.82 8.06
CA TRP A 309 40.41 -5.94 8.36
C TRP A 309 40.22 -5.77 9.86
N SER A 310 40.25 -4.53 10.32
CA SER A 310 40.02 -4.15 11.72
C SER A 310 38.81 -3.22 11.85
N ILE A 311 38.14 -3.24 13.01
CA ILE A 311 37.10 -2.26 13.33
C ILE A 311 37.82 -1.04 13.92
N VAL A 312 37.57 0.13 13.35
CA VAL A 312 38.19 1.41 13.77
C VAL A 312 37.22 2.36 14.45
N LYS A 313 35.92 2.02 14.45
CA LYS A 313 34.85 2.72 15.18
C LYS A 313 33.65 1.79 15.35
N GLU A 314 33.09 1.75 16.55
CA GLU A 314 31.80 1.14 16.91
C GLU A 314 30.82 2.22 17.38
#